data_AF-A0A6J6AUY3-F1
#
_entry.id   AF-A0A6J6AUY3-F1
#
_cell.length_a   1.000
_cell.length_b   1.000
_cell.length_c   1.000
_cell.angle_alpha   90.00
_cell.angle_beta   90.00
_cell.angle_gamma   90.00
#
_symmetry.space_group_name_H-M   'P 1'
#
loop_
_entity.id
_entity.type
_entity.pdbx_description
1 polymer ?
#
loop_
_entity_poly.entity_id
_entity_poly.type
_entity_poly.pdbx_seq_one_letter_code
_entity_poly.pdbx_strand_id
1 'polypeptide(L)'
;MSVTDEAIRIVEHLRRSSRSTFRSLVGDAESTLVVVARFLALLELYKEGVLRFEQVIALGELHITWVGSSEGEIEVSDEFDIPVQVTEDETNGESNV
;
A
#
# COMPACT_ATOMS: atom_id res chain seq x y z
N MET A 1 -1.29 -8.86 -10.04
CA MET A 1 -0.43 -7.84 -9.42
C MET A 1 -0.92 -7.73 -8.01
N SER A 2 -0.21 -8.36 -7.09
CA SER A 2 -0.54 -8.40 -5.67
C SER A 2 0.07 -7.20 -4.94
N VAL A 3 -0.39 -6.91 -3.73
CA VAL A 3 0.24 -5.90 -2.85
C VAL A 3 1.70 -6.25 -2.57
N THR A 4 2.01 -7.54 -2.40
CA THR A 4 3.36 -8.07 -2.20
C THR A 4 4.28 -7.80 -3.40
N ASP A 5 3.77 -7.99 -4.64
CA ASP A 5 4.53 -7.68 -5.87
C ASP A 5 4.91 -6.19 -5.92
N GLU A 6 4.00 -5.30 -5.54
CA GLU A 6 4.22 -3.85 -5.56
C GLU A 6 5.15 -3.39 -4.44
N ALA A 7 5.09 -4.02 -3.27
CA ALA A 7 5.99 -3.73 -2.16
C ALA A 7 7.45 -3.99 -2.53
N ILE A 8 7.75 -5.09 -3.21
CA ILE A 8 9.11 -5.42 -3.68
C ILE A 8 9.64 -4.32 -4.60
N ARG A 9 8.85 -3.89 -5.59
CA ARG A 9 9.23 -2.82 -6.53
C ARG A 9 9.51 -1.49 -5.82
N ILE A 10 8.66 -1.13 -4.87
CA ILE A 10 8.81 0.09 -4.07
C ILE A 10 10.09 0.03 -3.23
N VAL A 11 10.38 -1.11 -2.61
CA VAL A 11 11.57 -1.31 -1.79
C VAL A 11 12.84 -1.19 -2.62
N GLU A 12 12.90 -1.83 -3.79
CA GLU A 12 14.03 -1.72 -4.71
C GLU A 12 14.29 -0.26 -5.11
N HIS A 13 13.22 0.49 -5.39
CA HIS A 13 13.31 1.91 -5.70
C HIS A 13 13.84 2.72 -4.49
N LEU A 14 13.23 2.54 -3.32
CA LEU A 14 13.51 3.31 -2.12
C LEU A 14 14.87 3.00 -1.50
N ARG A 15 15.37 1.77 -1.61
CA ARG A 15 16.75 1.44 -1.22
C ARG A 15 17.79 2.20 -2.03
N ARG A 16 17.49 2.50 -3.29
CA ARG A 16 18.39 3.23 -4.20
C ARG A 16 18.30 4.76 -4.04
N SER A 17 17.10 5.29 -3.87
CA SER A 17 16.87 6.74 -3.81
C SER A 17 16.83 7.30 -2.37
N SER A 18 16.67 6.43 -1.36
CA SER A 18 16.46 6.74 0.06
C SER A 18 15.21 7.55 0.39
N ARG A 19 14.72 8.39 -0.54
CA ARG A 19 13.54 9.22 -0.39
C ARG A 19 12.83 9.39 -1.73
N SER A 20 11.49 9.38 -1.70
CA SER A 20 10.63 9.60 -2.88
C SER A 20 9.31 10.24 -2.46
N THR A 21 8.45 10.55 -3.43
CA THR A 21 7.07 11.01 -3.18
C THR A 21 6.07 9.98 -3.65
N PHE A 22 4.88 9.94 -3.04
CA PHE A 22 3.83 9.02 -3.47
C PHE A 22 3.50 9.21 -4.96
N ARG A 23 3.43 10.47 -5.42
CA ARG A 23 3.22 10.82 -6.82
C ARG A 23 4.28 10.22 -7.75
N SER A 24 5.55 10.23 -7.34
CA SER A 24 6.61 9.61 -8.12
C SER A 24 6.50 8.09 -8.13
N LEU A 25 6.16 7.48 -6.99
CA LEU A 25 6.02 6.03 -6.85
C LEU A 25 4.82 5.46 -7.59
N VAL A 26 3.84 6.27 -8.01
CA VAL A 26 2.66 5.82 -8.77
C VAL A 26 2.61 6.38 -10.19
N GLY A 27 3.65 7.08 -10.64
CA GLY A 27 3.65 7.80 -11.92
C GLY A 27 3.49 6.92 -13.17
N ASP A 28 3.89 5.64 -13.06
CA ASP A 28 3.80 4.60 -14.09
C ASP A 28 2.64 3.62 -13.84
N ALA A 29 1.76 3.87 -12.87
CA ALA A 29 0.66 2.97 -12.56
C ALA A 29 -0.36 2.90 -13.73
N GLU A 30 -0.59 1.69 -14.24
CA GLU A 30 -1.48 1.45 -15.39
C GLU A 30 -2.98 1.56 -15.05
N SER A 31 -3.34 1.55 -13.77
CA SER A 31 -4.71 1.69 -13.31
C SER A 31 -4.80 2.21 -11.88
N THR A 32 -5.99 2.67 -11.48
CA THR A 32 -6.29 3.06 -10.10
C THR A 32 -6.05 1.91 -9.11
N LEU A 33 -6.31 0.65 -9.51
CA LEU A 33 -6.05 -0.50 -8.64
C LEU A 33 -4.57 -0.64 -8.30
N VAL A 34 -3.67 -0.35 -9.25
CA VAL A 34 -2.22 -0.35 -9.00
C VAL A 34 -1.84 0.77 -8.03
N VAL A 35 -2.45 1.95 -8.16
CA VAL A 35 -2.25 3.07 -7.22
C VAL A 35 -2.65 2.67 -5.80
N VAL A 36 -3.81 2.01 -5.65
CA VAL A 36 -4.29 1.53 -4.35
C VAL A 36 -3.37 0.44 -3.79
N ALA A 37 -2.97 -0.55 -4.60
CA ALA A 37 -2.06 -1.61 -4.18
C ALA A 37 -0.71 -1.06 -3.68
N ARG A 38 -0.12 -0.10 -4.42
CA ARG A 38 1.10 0.60 -4.00
C ARG A 38 0.91 1.38 -2.70
N PHE A 39 -0.26 1.99 -2.50
CA PHE A 39 -0.57 2.68 -1.25
C PHE A 39 -0.66 1.69 -0.07
N LEU A 40 -1.36 0.57 -0.23
CA LEU A 40 -1.43 -0.48 0.80
C LEU A 40 -0.05 -1.06 1.13
N ALA A 41 0.77 -1.33 0.11
CA ALA A 41 2.15 -1.77 0.27
C ALA A 41 2.98 -0.76 1.10
N LEU A 42 2.82 0.54 0.85
CA LEU A 42 3.48 1.57 1.65
C LEU A 42 3.02 1.56 3.12
N LEU A 43 1.72 1.39 3.38
CA LEU A 43 1.18 1.31 4.74
C LEU A 43 1.73 0.09 5.50
N GLU A 44 1.89 -1.03 4.81
CA GLU A 44 2.46 -2.24 5.37
C GLU A 44 3.95 -2.07 5.70
N LEU A 45 4.74 -1.55 4.76
CA LEU A 45 6.14 -1.23 5.01
C LEU A 45 6.33 -0.21 6.14
N TYR A 46 5.36 0.68 6.34
CA TYR A 46 5.34 1.58 7.49
C TYR A 46 5.01 0.85 8.80
N LYS A 47 4.07 -0.11 8.78
CA LYS A 47 3.73 -0.98 9.92
C LYS A 47 4.94 -1.81 10.36
N GLU A 48 5.74 -2.30 9.42
CA GLU A 48 7.03 -2.98 9.65
C GLU A 48 8.16 -2.05 10.12
N GLY A 49 7.90 -0.73 10.18
CA GLY A 49 8.84 0.26 10.71
C GLY A 49 10.01 0.61 9.79
N VAL A 50 10.03 0.10 8.56
CA VAL A 50 11.09 0.33 7.56
C VAL A 50 10.91 1.60 6.73
N LEU A 51 9.76 2.28 6.88
CA LEU A 51 9.46 3.58 6.26
C LEU A 51 9.13 4.68 7.26
N ARG A 52 9.30 5.92 6.80
CA ARG A 52 8.76 7.13 7.44
C ARG A 52 7.97 7.95 6.42
N PHE A 53 6.85 8.50 6.88
CA PHE A 53 6.02 9.41 6.11
C PHE A 53 6.11 10.82 6.65
N GLU A 54 6.06 11.78 5.73
CA GLU A 54 6.00 13.20 6.04
C GLU A 54 4.97 13.86 5.13
N GLN A 55 3.96 14.50 5.72
CA GLN A 55 2.88 15.18 5.00
C GLN A 55 2.48 16.44 5.78
N VAL A 56 2.73 17.61 5.19
CA VAL A 56 2.58 18.91 5.86
C VAL A 56 1.10 19.31 6.03
N ILE A 57 0.28 19.00 5.02
CA ILE A 57 -1.16 19.32 5.00
C ILE A 57 -1.96 18.09 4.59
N ALA A 58 -3.21 17.98 5.03
CA ALA A 58 -4.10 16.90 4.61
C ALA A 58 -4.24 16.87 3.08
N LEU A 59 -4.14 15.67 2.49
CA LEU A 59 -4.14 15.44 1.03
C LEU A 59 -3.06 16.23 0.26
N GLY A 60 -2.03 16.70 0.96
CA GLY A 60 -0.86 17.30 0.35
C GLY A 60 0.12 16.25 -0.17
N GLU A 61 1.33 16.70 -0.49
CA GLU A 61 2.39 15.80 -0.95
C GLU A 61 2.84 14.87 0.18
N LEU A 62 2.74 13.57 -0.06
CA LEU A 62 3.22 12.52 0.83
C LEU A 62 4.66 12.17 0.45
N HIS A 63 5.59 12.47 1.34
CA HIS A 63 6.99 12.09 1.23
C HIS A 63 7.22 10.76 1.94
N ILE A 64 8.00 9.88 1.30
CA ILE A 64 8.35 8.56 1.78
C ILE A 64 9.86 8.51 1.95
N THR A 65 10.33 8.15 3.14
CA THR A 65 11.76 7.97 3.42
C THR A 65 12.01 6.53 3.87
N TRP A 66 12.98 5.89 3.24
CA TRP A 66 13.49 4.59 3.66
C TRP A 66 14.30 4.71 4.94
N VAL A 67 13.97 3.93 5.96
CA VAL A 67 14.73 3.87 7.23
C VAL A 67 15.14 2.45 7.61
N GLY A 68 14.77 1.46 6.80
CA GLY A 68 15.21 0.07 6.97
C GLY A 68 16.64 -0.18 6.51
N SER A 69 17.07 -1.44 6.61
CA SER A 69 18.38 -1.88 6.10
C SER A 69 18.48 -1.76 4.57
N SER A 70 19.66 -1.44 4.07
CA SER A 70 19.95 -1.47 2.62
C SER A 70 19.93 -2.89 2.05
N GLU A 71 20.01 -3.90 2.90
CA GLU A 71 20.08 -5.33 2.56
C GLU A 71 19.14 -6.15 3.43
N GLY A 72 18.73 -7.34 2.95
CA GLY A 72 17.82 -8.26 3.65
C GLY A 72 16.45 -8.38 2.99
N GLU A 73 15.72 -9.43 3.32
CA GLU A 73 14.33 -9.64 2.90
C GLU A 73 13.38 -8.80 3.76
N ILE A 74 12.26 -8.39 3.17
CA ILE A 74 11.18 -7.72 3.87
C ILE A 74 9.99 -8.65 3.76
N GLU A 75 9.47 -9.08 4.90
CA GLU A 75 8.22 -9.82 4.93
C GLU A 75 7.07 -8.82 4.76
N VAL A 76 6.29 -9.02 3.70
CA VAL A 76 5.08 -8.28 3.39
C VAL A 76 3.94 -9.29 3.52
N SER A 77 2.91 -8.97 4.28
CA SER A 77 1.80 -9.87 4.56
C SER A 77 0.80 -9.86 3.42
N ASP A 78 0.32 -11.03 3.04
CA ASP A 78 -0.72 -11.17 2.01
C ASP A 78 -2.14 -10.83 2.52
N GLU A 79 -2.27 -10.13 3.66
CA GLU A 79 -3.55 -9.75 4.30
C GLU A 79 -4.46 -8.94 3.36
N PHE A 80 -3.89 -8.24 2.39
CA PHE A 80 -4.63 -7.39 1.46
C PHE A 80 -4.96 -8.05 0.12
N ASP A 81 -4.44 -9.25 -0.13
CA ASP A 81 -4.67 -9.99 -1.39
C ASP A 81 -5.87 -10.94 -1.31
N ILE A 82 -6.49 -11.08 -0.13
CA ILE A 82 -7.69 -11.90 0.05
C ILE A 82 -8.92 -11.25 -0.60
N PRO A 83 -9.63 -11.96 -1.49
CA PRO A 83 -10.89 -11.48 -2.02
C PRO A 83 -11.90 -11.34 -0.88
N VAL A 84 -12.42 -10.11 -0.69
CA VAL A 84 -13.48 -9.81 0.27
C VAL A 84 -14.65 -10.75 -0.01
N GLN A 85 -14.85 -11.72 0.88
CA GLN A 85 -16.06 -12.54 0.89
C GLN A 85 -17.19 -11.62 1.35
N VAL A 86 -17.97 -11.09 0.40
CA VAL A 86 -19.21 -10.40 0.73
C VAL A 86 -20.13 -11.46 1.32
N THR A 87 -20.22 -11.53 2.65
CA THR A 87 -21.28 -12.29 3.29
C THR A 87 -22.57 -11.57 2.94
N GLU A 88 -23.43 -12.19 2.14
CA GLU A 88 -24.81 -11.74 1.94
C GLU A 88 -25.48 -11.71 3.32
N ASP A 89 -25.55 -10.53 3.93
CA ASP A 89 -26.39 -10.29 5.10
C ASP A 89 -27.83 -10.54 4.67
N GLU A 90 -28.37 -11.70 5.04
CA GLU A 90 -29.78 -12.08 4.96
C GLU A 90 -30.62 -11.13 5.85
N THR A 91 -30.79 -9.88 5.43
CA THR A 91 -31.93 -9.07 5.88
C THR A 91 -33.09 -9.32 4.95
N ASN A 92 -33.68 -10.53 5.08
CA ASN A 92 -34.98 -10.83 4.54
C ASN A 92 -35.97 -9.78 5.07
N GLY A 93 -36.42 -8.90 4.19
CA GLY A 93 -37.41 -7.89 4.50
C GLY A 93 -38.72 -8.54 4.90
N GLU A 94 -39.04 -8.54 6.19
CA GLU A 94 -40.41 -8.68 6.66
C GLU A 94 -41.19 -7.43 6.22
N SER A 95 -41.80 -7.52 5.04
CA SER A 95 -42.82 -6.58 4.55
C SER A 95 -44.17 -7.29 4.49
N ASN A 96 -45.01 -7.00 5.48
CA ASN A 96 -46.48 -7.08 5.58
C ASN A 96 -47.27 -7.97 4.58
N VAL A 97 -48.09 -8.88 5.15
CA VAL A 97 -49.57 -8.85 5.01
C VAL A 97 -50.20 -9.16 6.37
#